data_AF-A0A529GD26-F1
#
_entry.id   AF-A0A529GD26-F1
#
_cell.length_a   1.000
_cell.length_b   1.000
_cell.length_c   1.000
_cell.angle_alpha   90.00
_cell.angle_beta   90.00
_cell.angle_gamma   90.00
#
_symmetry.space_group_name_H-M   'P 1'
#
loop_
_entity.id
_entity.type
_entity.pdbx_description
1 polymer ?
#
loop_
_entity_poly.entity_id
_entity_poly.type
_entity_poly.pdbx_seq_one_letter_code
_entity_poly.pdbx_strand_id
1 'polypeptide(L)'
;MQLSIWTYPWDIQDIGLETVERDLVERAGLNMVSLATSYHAGRFLQPRSPRRKAYFPEDGTIYFQPTAARWADLAIQPKVADVICEGGDVLGQLVRRREAGGPGVSCWTVCLHNTRLGMLHPEAVTRNAFGDANYYNLCPSHPDARAYVRALVADISHGYRPDRIELESPSFMGFAHEYHHEKDGVGLAPEDDFLLSLCFCPSCLDRAAKAGVNGA
;
A
#
# COMPACT_ATOMS: atom_id res chain seq x y z
N MET A 1 9.39 -23.87 5.02
CA MET A 1 9.33 -22.91 3.89
C MET A 1 7.99 -22.20 3.95
N GLN A 2 7.96 -20.87 3.77
CA GLN A 2 6.73 -20.08 3.71
C GLN A 2 6.33 -19.89 2.24
N LEU A 3 5.13 -20.33 1.86
CA LEU A 3 4.62 -20.31 0.50
C LEU A 3 3.29 -19.56 0.52
N SER A 4 3.25 -18.39 -0.13
CA SER A 4 2.12 -17.47 -0.08
C SER A 4 1.73 -16.99 -1.47
N ILE A 5 0.51 -16.46 -1.58
CA ILE A 5 0.02 -15.75 -2.75
C ILE A 5 -0.55 -14.40 -2.32
N TRP A 6 -0.31 -13.37 -3.14
CA TRP A 6 -0.97 -12.08 -2.99
C TRP A 6 -2.44 -12.18 -3.37
N THR A 7 -3.29 -11.61 -2.53
CA THR A 7 -4.73 -11.50 -2.79
C THR A 7 -5.30 -10.27 -2.11
N TYR A 8 -6.52 -9.92 -2.51
CA TYR A 8 -7.21 -8.75 -2.01
C TYR A 8 -8.43 -9.16 -1.17
N PRO A 9 -8.83 -8.33 -0.20
CA PRO A 9 -10.00 -8.61 0.65
C PRO A 9 -11.27 -8.86 -0.15
N TRP A 10 -11.50 -8.11 -1.23
CA TRP A 10 -12.67 -8.25 -2.07
C TRP A 10 -12.70 -9.57 -2.86
N ASP A 11 -11.54 -10.16 -3.16
CA ASP A 11 -11.47 -11.48 -3.79
C ASP A 11 -11.97 -12.54 -2.82
N ILE A 12 -11.51 -12.49 -1.57
CA ILE A 12 -11.91 -13.41 -0.51
C ILE A 12 -13.39 -13.26 -0.20
N GLN A 13 -13.91 -12.04 -0.12
CA GLN A 13 -15.34 -11.79 0.08
C GLN A 13 -16.20 -12.31 -1.08
N ASP A 14 -15.74 -12.13 -2.32
CA ASP A 14 -16.47 -12.60 -3.50
C ASP A 14 -16.48 -14.13 -3.62
N ILE A 15 -15.34 -14.78 -3.37
CA ILE A 15 -15.16 -16.24 -3.54
C ILE A 15 -15.64 -17.02 -2.31
N GLY A 16 -15.55 -16.42 -1.12
CA GLY A 16 -15.78 -17.04 0.17
C GLY A 16 -14.49 -17.56 0.80
N LEU A 17 -14.30 -17.24 2.09
CA LEU A 17 -13.09 -17.54 2.86
C LEU A 17 -12.73 -19.02 2.86
N GLU A 18 -13.70 -19.91 3.10
CA GLU A 18 -13.49 -21.36 3.15
C GLU A 18 -13.04 -21.92 1.80
N THR A 19 -13.62 -21.41 0.73
CA THR A 19 -13.26 -21.79 -0.65
C THR A 19 -11.84 -21.34 -0.97
N VAL A 20 -11.46 -20.12 -0.59
CA VAL A 20 -10.10 -19.61 -0.77
C VAL A 20 -9.11 -20.44 0.04
N GLU A 21 -9.37 -20.66 1.33
CA GLU A 21 -8.49 -21.42 2.22
C GLU A 21 -8.24 -22.84 1.71
N ARG A 22 -9.32 -23.56 1.37
CA ARG A 22 -9.21 -24.91 0.79
C ARG A 22 -8.37 -24.90 -0.49
N ASP A 23 -8.63 -23.97 -1.41
CA ASP A 23 -7.93 -23.93 -2.68
C ASP A 23 -6.45 -23.53 -2.53
N LEU A 24 -6.12 -22.64 -1.58
CA LEU A 24 -4.74 -22.31 -1.21
C LEU A 24 -3.97 -23.55 -0.79
N VAL A 25 -4.54 -24.34 0.13
CA VAL A 25 -3.88 -25.50 0.72
C VAL A 25 -3.89 -26.69 -0.24
N GLU A 26 -5.06 -27.11 -0.70
CA GLU A 26 -5.26 -28.38 -1.40
C GLU A 26 -4.88 -28.32 -2.88
N ARG A 27 -5.02 -27.16 -3.53
CA ARG A 27 -4.80 -27.02 -4.98
C ARG A 27 -3.48 -26.33 -5.31
N ALA A 28 -3.14 -25.28 -4.57
CA ALA A 28 -1.92 -24.52 -4.80
C ALA A 28 -0.73 -25.00 -3.94
N GLY A 29 -0.97 -25.80 -2.89
CA GLY A 29 0.09 -26.28 -2.00
C GLY A 29 0.72 -25.17 -1.16
N LEU A 30 -0.03 -24.08 -0.92
CA LEU A 30 0.41 -22.92 -0.16
C LEU A 30 0.07 -23.10 1.32
N ASN A 31 0.83 -22.44 2.20
CA ASN A 31 0.63 -22.49 3.65
C ASN A 31 0.45 -21.12 4.29
N MET A 32 0.30 -20.08 3.47
CA MET A 32 0.13 -18.70 3.88
C MET A 32 -0.67 -17.93 2.83
N VAL A 33 -1.31 -16.84 3.25
CA VAL A 33 -1.92 -15.85 2.36
C VAL A 33 -1.30 -14.47 2.62
N SER A 34 -0.98 -13.72 1.56
CA SER A 34 -0.49 -12.35 1.64
C SER A 34 -1.62 -11.40 1.27
N LEU A 35 -2.37 -10.94 2.26
CA LEU A 35 -3.54 -10.08 2.08
C LEU A 35 -3.11 -8.62 1.92
N ALA A 36 -3.63 -7.93 0.90
CA ALA A 36 -3.52 -6.48 0.81
C ALA A 36 -4.23 -5.80 2.00
N THR A 37 -3.47 -5.01 2.78
CA THR A 37 -3.97 -4.27 3.95
C THR A 37 -3.96 -2.76 3.75
N SER A 38 -3.19 -2.27 2.78
CA SER A 38 -3.17 -0.91 2.26
C SER A 38 -2.83 -1.01 0.79
N TYR A 39 -3.61 -0.36 -0.09
CA TYR A 39 -3.39 -0.46 -1.54
C TYR A 39 -3.82 0.81 -2.28
N HIS A 40 -3.21 1.02 -3.45
CA HIS A 40 -3.60 2.06 -4.41
C HIS A 40 -4.75 1.58 -5.31
N ALA A 41 -5.33 2.45 -6.13
CA ALA A 41 -6.35 2.04 -7.11
C ALA A 41 -5.75 1.27 -8.30
N GLY A 42 -6.62 0.64 -9.08
CA GLY A 42 -6.27 -0.03 -10.31
C GLY A 42 -7.48 -0.62 -11.00
N ARG A 43 -7.25 -1.35 -12.11
CA ARG A 43 -8.27 -2.16 -12.78
C ARG A 43 -7.90 -3.62 -12.65
N PHE A 44 -8.65 -4.36 -11.85
CA PHE A 44 -8.37 -5.76 -11.55
C PHE A 44 -9.27 -6.68 -12.36
N LEU A 45 -8.67 -7.62 -13.08
CA LEU A 45 -9.38 -8.75 -13.67
C LEU A 45 -9.70 -9.75 -12.55
N GLN A 46 -10.94 -10.24 -12.53
CA GLN A 46 -11.46 -11.11 -11.48
C GLN A 46 -11.99 -12.43 -12.05
N PRO A 47 -11.12 -13.34 -12.56
CA PRO A 47 -11.58 -14.54 -13.26
C PRO A 47 -12.42 -15.46 -12.37
N ARG A 48 -12.03 -15.55 -11.09
CA ARG A 48 -12.60 -16.48 -10.12
C ARG A 48 -13.80 -15.93 -9.33
N SER A 49 -13.99 -14.61 -9.28
CA SER A 49 -15.13 -14.03 -8.56
C SER A 49 -16.44 -14.46 -9.22
N PRO A 50 -17.42 -14.98 -8.46
CA PRO A 50 -18.75 -15.27 -8.97
C PRO A 50 -19.60 -13.99 -9.16
N ARG A 51 -19.15 -12.84 -8.66
CA ARG A 51 -19.91 -11.57 -8.65
C ARG A 51 -19.54 -10.62 -9.78
N ARG A 52 -18.25 -10.57 -10.15
CA ARG A 52 -17.71 -9.58 -11.09
C ARG A 52 -16.47 -10.12 -11.78
N LYS A 53 -16.17 -9.60 -12.98
CA LYS A 53 -14.95 -9.94 -13.75
C LYS A 53 -13.98 -8.78 -13.90
N ALA A 54 -14.43 -7.55 -13.64
CA ALA A 54 -13.58 -6.38 -13.54
C ALA A 54 -13.92 -5.65 -12.24
N TYR A 55 -12.90 -5.15 -11.54
CA TYR A 55 -13.07 -4.39 -10.31
C TYR A 55 -12.15 -3.18 -10.27
N PHE A 56 -12.69 -2.07 -9.77
CA PHE A 56 -11.99 -0.81 -9.53
C PHE A 56 -12.15 -0.48 -8.05
N PRO A 57 -11.14 -0.76 -7.20
CA PRO A 57 -11.18 -0.39 -5.80
C PRO A 57 -11.08 1.13 -5.62
N GLU A 58 -11.43 1.58 -4.42
CA GLU A 58 -11.17 2.94 -3.99
C GLU A 58 -9.67 3.20 -3.84
N ASP A 59 -9.22 4.34 -4.37
CA ASP A 59 -7.80 4.69 -4.33
C ASP A 59 -7.30 5.00 -2.93
N GLY A 60 -6.12 4.47 -2.61
CA GLY A 60 -5.35 4.85 -1.44
C GLY A 60 -6.06 4.58 -0.12
N THR A 61 -6.65 3.40 0.02
CA THR A 61 -7.42 2.98 1.21
C THR A 61 -6.73 1.86 1.98
N ILE A 62 -7.10 1.72 3.25
CA ILE A 62 -6.73 0.57 4.09
C ILE A 62 -7.87 -0.45 4.12
N TYR A 63 -7.49 -1.71 4.32
CA TYR A 63 -8.38 -2.85 4.27
C TYR A 63 -8.51 -3.62 5.60
N PHE A 64 -8.33 -2.91 6.71
CA PHE A 64 -8.49 -3.43 8.06
C PHE A 64 -9.17 -2.36 8.94
N GLN A 65 -9.59 -2.74 10.15
CA GLN A 65 -10.23 -1.83 11.10
C GLN A 65 -9.16 -1.12 11.93
N PRO A 66 -8.95 0.20 11.75
CA PRO A 66 -7.88 0.92 12.43
C PRO A 66 -8.18 1.16 13.91
N THR A 67 -7.17 1.07 14.76
CA THR A 67 -7.25 1.46 16.17
C THR A 67 -7.19 2.98 16.28
N ALA A 68 -8.32 3.66 16.45
CA ALA A 68 -8.43 5.13 16.43
C ALA A 68 -7.35 5.87 17.25
N ALA A 69 -7.00 5.37 18.44
CA ALA A 69 -5.98 5.99 19.30
C ALA A 69 -4.56 6.02 18.69
N ARG A 70 -4.23 5.14 17.73
CA ARG A 70 -2.92 5.15 17.04
C ARG A 70 -2.81 6.25 15.98
N TRP A 71 -3.95 6.74 15.53
CA TRP A 71 -4.06 7.70 14.43
C TRP A 71 -4.42 9.10 14.92
N ALA A 72 -4.96 9.25 16.14
CA ALA A 72 -5.53 10.49 16.65
C ALA A 72 -4.65 11.75 16.48
N ASP A 73 -3.33 11.62 16.65
CA ASP A 73 -2.39 12.74 16.61
C ASP A 73 -1.67 12.91 15.25
N LEU A 74 -2.07 12.16 14.22
CA LEU A 74 -1.40 12.21 12.91
C LEU A 74 -2.04 13.22 11.97
N ALA A 75 -1.20 13.95 11.24
CA ALA A 75 -1.67 14.86 10.19
C ALA A 75 -2.32 14.10 9.02
N ILE A 76 -1.73 12.96 8.64
CA ILE A 76 -2.20 12.11 7.55
C ILE A 76 -3.04 10.98 8.13
N GLN A 77 -4.33 10.93 7.74
CA GLN A 77 -5.28 9.93 8.21
C GLN A 77 -5.57 8.86 7.14
N PRO A 78 -5.73 7.59 7.52
CA PRO A 78 -6.13 6.55 6.59
C PRO A 78 -7.61 6.69 6.23
N LYS A 79 -7.99 6.14 5.08
CA LYS A 79 -9.39 5.92 4.72
C LYS A 79 -9.65 4.41 4.72
N VAL A 80 -10.61 3.94 5.50
CA VAL A 80 -11.07 2.55 5.43
C VAL A 80 -11.89 2.39 4.15
N ALA A 81 -11.60 1.36 3.37
CA ALA A 81 -12.34 1.08 2.15
C ALA A 81 -13.80 0.66 2.45
N ASP A 82 -14.75 1.13 1.65
CA ASP A 82 -16.18 0.82 1.74
C ASP A 82 -16.41 -0.69 1.70
N VAL A 83 -15.61 -1.42 0.92
CA VAL A 83 -15.66 -2.89 0.82
C VAL A 83 -15.38 -3.60 2.15
N ILE A 84 -14.65 -2.97 3.07
CA ILE A 84 -14.44 -3.47 4.44
C ILE A 84 -15.54 -2.99 5.38
N CYS A 85 -16.02 -1.76 5.21
CA CYS A 85 -17.18 -1.24 5.96
C CYS A 85 -18.43 -2.11 5.73
N GLU A 86 -18.66 -2.54 4.49
CA GLU A 86 -19.83 -3.33 4.09
C GLU A 86 -19.59 -4.84 4.20
N GLY A 87 -18.42 -5.32 3.76
CA GLY A 87 -18.09 -6.74 3.68
C GLY A 87 -17.39 -7.32 4.91
N GLY A 88 -17.07 -6.48 5.89
CA GLY A 88 -16.49 -6.87 7.16
C GLY A 88 -14.97 -7.05 7.16
N ASP A 89 -14.44 -7.29 8.37
CA ASP A 89 -13.00 -7.40 8.63
C ASP A 89 -12.40 -8.73 8.16
N VAL A 90 -11.99 -8.78 6.89
CA VAL A 90 -11.38 -9.97 6.26
C VAL A 90 -10.06 -10.35 6.92
N LEU A 91 -9.22 -9.37 7.26
CA LEU A 91 -7.94 -9.63 7.93
C LEU A 91 -8.17 -10.30 9.29
N GLY A 92 -9.13 -9.79 10.07
CA GLY A 92 -9.50 -10.36 11.35
C GLY A 92 -10.05 -11.79 11.23
N GLN A 93 -10.79 -12.09 10.16
CA GLN A 93 -11.25 -13.45 9.88
C GLN A 93 -10.08 -14.39 9.57
N LEU A 94 -9.14 -13.97 8.74
CA LEU A 94 -7.93 -14.75 8.42
C LEU A 94 -7.06 -15.01 9.66
N VAL A 95 -6.86 -14.01 10.51
CA VAL A 95 -6.11 -14.17 11.77
C VAL A 95 -6.79 -15.21 12.67
N ARG A 96 -8.12 -15.17 12.82
CA ARG A 96 -8.85 -16.18 13.59
C ARG A 96 -8.73 -17.59 13.00
N ARG A 97 -8.74 -17.71 11.66
CA ARG A 97 -8.50 -19.00 10.97
C ARG A 97 -7.12 -19.53 11.28
N ARG A 98 -6.09 -18.69 11.18
CA ARG A 98 -4.71 -19.00 11.54
C ARG A 98 -4.57 -19.45 12.99
N GLU A 99 -5.22 -18.77 13.94
CA GLU A 99 -5.22 -19.15 15.36
C GLU A 99 -5.90 -20.51 15.60
N ALA A 100 -6.86 -20.89 14.77
CA ALA A 100 -7.51 -22.20 14.79
C ALA A 100 -6.71 -23.30 14.05
N GLY A 101 -5.46 -23.04 13.65
CA GLY A 101 -4.59 -23.99 12.95
C GLY A 101 -4.64 -23.92 11.42
N GLY A 102 -5.29 -22.89 10.86
CA GLY A 102 -5.30 -22.61 9.43
C GLY A 102 -3.97 -22.03 8.90
N PRO A 103 -3.93 -21.62 7.62
CA PRO A 103 -2.74 -21.05 6.98
C PRO A 103 -2.22 -19.80 7.68
N GLY A 104 -0.92 -19.53 7.55
CA GLY A 104 -0.32 -18.29 8.04
C GLY A 104 -0.88 -17.05 7.34
N VAL A 105 -0.72 -15.89 7.96
CA VAL A 105 -1.20 -14.60 7.43
C VAL A 105 -0.03 -13.63 7.29
N SER A 106 0.18 -13.15 6.07
CA SER A 106 1.07 -12.03 5.77
C SER A 106 0.25 -10.81 5.36
N CYS A 107 0.63 -9.64 5.85
CA CYS A 107 0.00 -8.37 5.49
C CYS A 107 0.83 -7.65 4.44
N TRP A 108 0.40 -7.73 3.19
CA TRP A 108 0.97 -6.94 2.10
C TRP A 108 0.47 -5.50 2.20
N THR A 109 1.40 -4.56 2.32
CA THR A 109 1.11 -3.20 2.78
C THR A 109 1.81 -2.18 1.89
N VAL A 110 1.06 -1.52 1.01
CA VAL A 110 1.56 -0.36 0.25
C VAL A 110 1.74 0.82 1.21
N CYS A 111 2.97 1.34 1.26
CA CYS A 111 3.39 2.35 2.20
C CYS A 111 3.19 3.76 1.62
N LEU A 112 4.12 4.22 0.78
CA LEU A 112 4.20 5.62 0.35
C LEU A 112 3.63 5.88 -1.05
N HIS A 113 3.14 4.84 -1.72
CA HIS A 113 2.44 4.96 -3.00
C HIS A 113 0.94 5.17 -2.76
N ASN A 114 0.48 6.42 -2.79
CA ASN A 114 -0.91 6.76 -2.50
C ASN A 114 -1.30 8.14 -3.09
N THR A 115 -1.87 8.13 -4.30
CA THR A 115 -2.27 9.36 -5.01
C THR A 115 -3.33 10.14 -4.24
N ARG A 116 -4.34 9.48 -3.68
CA ARG A 116 -5.36 10.12 -2.83
C ARG A 116 -4.72 10.94 -1.71
N LEU A 117 -3.81 10.34 -0.95
CA LEU A 117 -3.12 11.03 0.14
C LEU A 117 -2.23 12.16 -0.36
N GLY A 118 -1.50 11.96 -1.46
CA GLY A 118 -0.66 13.02 -2.01
C GLY A 118 -1.47 14.22 -2.53
N MET A 119 -2.67 14.01 -3.06
CA MET A 119 -3.58 15.10 -3.44
C MET A 119 -4.16 15.84 -2.23
N LEU A 120 -4.40 15.15 -1.10
CA LEU A 120 -4.87 15.77 0.14
C LEU A 120 -3.75 16.47 0.92
N HIS A 121 -2.52 15.99 0.79
CA HIS A 121 -1.33 16.46 1.50
C HIS A 121 -0.19 16.78 0.50
N PRO A 122 -0.37 17.75 -0.40
CA PRO A 122 0.60 18.07 -1.45
C PRO A 122 1.94 18.61 -0.92
N GLU A 123 2.01 19.01 0.35
CA GLU A 123 3.23 19.35 1.06
C GLU A 123 4.09 18.12 1.39
N ALA A 124 3.46 16.95 1.52
CA ALA A 124 4.09 15.71 1.96
C ALA A 124 4.60 14.82 0.82
N VAL A 125 4.41 15.21 -0.44
CA VAL A 125 4.83 14.41 -1.62
C VAL A 125 6.27 14.67 -2.04
N THR A 126 6.82 13.78 -2.86
CA THR A 126 8.08 14.05 -3.55
C THR A 126 7.90 15.14 -4.61
N ARG A 127 8.98 15.88 -4.87
CA ARG A 127 9.01 16.95 -5.88
C ARG A 127 10.25 16.83 -6.74
N ASN A 128 10.12 16.88 -8.06
CA ASN A 128 11.28 16.85 -8.95
C ASN A 128 12.11 18.14 -8.85
N ALA A 129 13.22 18.23 -9.59
CA ALA A 129 14.12 19.40 -9.61
C ALA A 129 13.44 20.70 -10.06
N PHE A 130 12.30 20.60 -10.76
CA PHE A 130 11.52 21.74 -11.25
C PHE A 130 10.43 22.18 -10.25
N GLY A 131 10.27 21.44 -9.15
CA GLY A 131 9.26 21.70 -8.12
C GLY A 131 7.92 21.02 -8.37
N ASP A 132 7.77 20.24 -9.44
CA ASP A 132 6.53 19.54 -9.76
C ASP A 132 6.23 18.45 -8.72
N ALA A 133 4.96 18.35 -8.34
CA ALA A 133 4.50 17.39 -7.35
C ALA A 133 4.26 16.01 -7.98
N ASN A 134 4.90 14.98 -7.41
CA ASN A 134 4.59 13.59 -7.71
C ASN A 134 3.50 13.10 -6.75
N TYR A 135 2.23 13.41 -7.04
CA TYR A 135 1.11 13.13 -6.14
C TYR A 135 0.96 11.65 -5.74
N TYR A 136 1.45 10.74 -6.57
CA TYR A 136 1.44 9.31 -6.27
C TYR A 136 2.43 8.90 -5.16
N ASN A 137 3.48 9.68 -4.87
CA ASN A 137 4.53 9.28 -3.95
C ASN A 137 4.67 10.25 -2.75
N LEU A 138 4.20 9.82 -1.58
CA LEU A 138 4.52 10.47 -0.31
C LEU A 138 6.02 10.40 -0.06
N CYS A 139 6.63 11.50 0.35
CA CYS A 139 8.07 11.59 0.50
C CYS A 139 8.53 10.79 1.74
N PRO A 140 9.45 9.79 1.60
CA PRO A 140 10.00 9.05 2.74
C PRO A 140 10.84 9.91 3.69
N SER A 141 11.15 11.16 3.31
CA SER A 141 11.78 12.16 4.17
C SER A 141 10.80 13.02 4.95
N HIS A 142 9.54 13.10 4.53
CA HIS A 142 8.56 13.94 5.22
C HIS A 142 8.16 13.32 6.57
N PRO A 143 8.19 14.08 7.67
CA PRO A 143 7.91 13.54 9.01
C PRO A 143 6.51 12.91 9.11
N ASP A 144 5.49 13.54 8.53
CA ASP A 144 4.12 13.04 8.59
C ASP A 144 3.90 11.78 7.74
N ALA A 145 4.54 11.68 6.58
CA ALA A 145 4.51 10.45 5.77
C ALA A 145 5.16 9.27 6.50
N ARG A 146 6.29 9.53 7.21
CA ARG A 146 6.93 8.53 8.07
C ARG A 146 6.07 8.18 9.29
N ALA A 147 5.37 9.14 9.87
CA ALA A 147 4.45 8.90 10.98
C ALA A 147 3.27 8.02 10.54
N TYR A 148 2.69 8.30 9.37
CA TYR A 148 1.65 7.50 8.73
C TYR A 148 2.07 6.03 8.55
N VAL A 149 3.21 5.77 7.91
CA VAL A 149 3.68 4.39 7.69
C VAL A 149 3.99 3.67 9.00
N ARG A 150 4.57 4.36 9.99
CA ARG A 150 4.81 3.77 11.31
C ARG A 150 3.51 3.39 12.01
N ALA A 151 2.48 4.24 11.93
CA ALA A 151 1.18 3.95 12.51
C ALA A 151 0.49 2.79 11.79
N LEU A 152 0.56 2.74 10.45
CA LEU A 152 0.05 1.64 9.64
C LEU A 152 0.64 0.30 10.09
N VAL A 153 1.97 0.21 10.16
CA VAL A 153 2.67 -1.02 10.58
C VAL A 153 2.40 -1.35 12.04
N ALA A 154 2.37 -0.36 12.93
CA ALA A 154 2.10 -0.57 14.35
C ALA A 154 0.66 -1.06 14.61
N ASP A 155 -0.32 -0.53 13.89
CA ASP A 155 -1.72 -0.92 14.03
C ASP A 155 -1.93 -2.36 13.58
N ILE A 156 -1.40 -2.73 12.41
CA ILE A 156 -1.43 -4.11 11.92
C ILE A 156 -0.70 -5.05 12.90
N SER A 157 0.50 -4.66 13.33
CA SER A 157 1.35 -5.49 14.20
C SER A 157 0.69 -5.77 15.54
N HIS A 158 0.04 -4.78 16.15
CA HIS A 158 -0.53 -4.91 17.49
C HIS A 158 -1.99 -5.35 17.50
N GLY A 159 -2.78 -4.92 16.51
CA GLY A 159 -4.20 -5.24 16.38
C GLY A 159 -4.45 -6.62 15.81
N TYR A 160 -3.65 -7.03 14.80
CA TYR A 160 -3.87 -8.27 14.05
C TYR A 160 -2.79 -9.34 14.26
N ARG A 161 -1.58 -8.94 14.65
CA ARG A 161 -0.45 -9.87 14.94
C ARG A 161 -0.24 -10.93 13.82
N PRO A 162 -0.10 -10.49 12.55
CA PRO A 162 0.15 -11.43 11.45
C PRO A 162 1.50 -12.13 11.62
N ASP A 163 1.73 -13.21 10.86
CA ASP A 163 3.04 -13.88 10.79
C ASP A 163 4.12 -12.98 10.15
N ARG A 164 3.71 -12.04 9.30
CA ARG A 164 4.61 -11.12 8.58
C ARG A 164 3.86 -9.85 8.14
N ILE A 165 4.62 -8.77 7.97
CA ILE A 165 4.20 -7.60 7.19
C ILE A 165 5.16 -7.44 6.01
N GLU A 166 4.64 -7.41 4.79
CA GLU A 166 5.37 -7.12 3.57
C GLU A 166 5.20 -5.65 3.23
N LEU A 167 6.29 -4.89 3.25
CA LEU A 167 6.27 -3.45 2.96
C LEU A 167 6.51 -3.23 1.46
N GLU A 168 5.49 -2.75 0.76
CA GLU A 168 5.60 -2.33 -0.62
C GLU A 168 5.79 -0.81 -0.71
N SER A 169 6.67 -0.39 -1.62
CA SER A 169 6.98 1.03 -1.89
C SER A 169 7.25 1.87 -0.63
N PRO A 170 8.16 1.44 0.29
CA PRO A 170 8.55 2.25 1.45
C PRO A 170 9.64 3.29 1.12
N SER A 171 9.80 3.64 -0.16
CA SER A 171 10.94 4.41 -0.69
C SER A 171 10.51 5.56 -1.59
N PHE A 172 11.51 6.30 -2.08
CA PHE A 172 11.33 7.14 -3.26
C PHE A 172 10.92 6.25 -4.44
N MET A 173 10.05 6.77 -5.29
CA MET A 173 9.61 6.11 -6.51
C MET A 173 10.21 6.79 -7.74
N GLY A 174 10.28 6.04 -8.83
CA GLY A 174 10.74 6.55 -10.12
C GLY A 174 9.76 7.56 -10.73
N PHE A 175 10.25 8.33 -11.70
CA PHE A 175 9.42 9.21 -12.53
C PHE A 175 8.54 8.38 -13.45
N ALA A 176 9.15 7.44 -14.19
CA ALA A 176 8.40 6.41 -14.91
C ALA A 176 7.65 5.57 -13.89
N HIS A 177 6.33 5.77 -13.83
CA HIS A 177 5.49 5.25 -12.76
C HIS A 177 4.24 4.54 -13.31
N GLU A 178 4.04 4.58 -14.62
CA GLU A 178 2.80 4.16 -15.28
C GLU A 178 1.57 4.84 -14.62
N TYR A 179 1.76 6.10 -14.21
CA TYR A 179 0.70 6.93 -13.65
C TYR A 179 -0.48 7.01 -14.65
N HIS A 180 -1.69 7.32 -14.18
CA HIS A 180 -2.94 7.10 -14.92
C HIS A 180 -2.90 7.65 -16.37
N HIS A 181 -2.55 6.77 -17.32
CA HIS A 181 -2.30 7.06 -18.74
C HIS A 181 -1.07 7.94 -19.07
N GLU A 182 0.07 7.64 -18.47
CA GLU A 182 1.37 8.26 -18.75
C GLU A 182 1.72 8.23 -20.26
N LYS A 183 2.22 9.35 -20.77
CA LYS A 183 2.63 9.55 -22.17
C LYS A 183 3.86 10.44 -22.21
N ASP A 184 5.01 9.88 -22.59
CA ASP A 184 6.25 10.63 -22.74
C ASP A 184 6.57 10.91 -24.22
N GLY A 185 6.19 10.04 -25.17
CA GLY A 185 6.20 10.27 -26.63
C GLY A 185 7.57 10.51 -27.27
N VAL A 186 8.59 10.74 -26.45
CA VAL A 186 9.98 11.04 -26.83
C VAL A 186 10.94 9.94 -26.38
N GLY A 187 10.52 9.09 -25.42
CA GLY A 187 11.35 8.06 -24.79
C GLY A 187 12.39 8.66 -23.86
N LEU A 188 12.21 8.50 -22.55
CA LEU A 188 13.21 8.97 -21.56
C LEU A 188 14.47 8.10 -21.59
N ALA A 189 15.64 8.74 -21.56
CA ALA A 189 16.89 8.03 -21.28
C ALA A 189 16.95 7.63 -19.79
N PRO A 190 17.73 6.60 -19.42
CA PRO A 190 17.91 6.21 -18.01
C PRO A 190 18.37 7.36 -17.10
N GLU A 191 19.17 8.28 -17.62
CA GLU A 191 19.65 9.45 -16.89
C GLU A 191 18.53 10.46 -16.64
N ASP A 192 17.64 10.66 -17.60
CA ASP A 192 16.50 11.57 -17.48
C ASP A 192 15.50 11.04 -16.43
N ASP A 193 15.17 9.74 -16.50
CA ASP A 193 14.31 9.08 -15.51
C ASP A 193 14.91 9.21 -14.10
N PHE A 194 16.21 8.92 -13.95
CA PHE A 194 16.89 9.07 -12.67
C PHE A 194 16.80 10.50 -12.12
N LEU A 195 17.14 11.51 -12.93
CA LEU A 195 17.13 12.91 -12.50
C LEU A 195 15.72 13.40 -12.14
N LEU A 196 14.70 12.99 -12.89
CA LEU A 196 13.30 13.30 -12.62
C LEU A 196 12.74 12.57 -11.39
N SER A 197 13.34 11.43 -11.02
CA SER A 197 12.97 10.64 -9.84
C SER A 197 13.50 11.20 -8.52
N LEU A 198 14.49 12.10 -8.56
CA LEU A 198 15.05 12.72 -7.36
C LEU A 198 14.06 13.68 -6.70
N CYS A 199 14.09 13.73 -5.37
CA CYS A 199 13.18 14.55 -4.59
C CYS A 199 13.86 15.79 -3.98
N PHE A 200 13.38 16.97 -4.36
CA PHE A 200 13.80 18.30 -3.93
C PHE A 200 12.77 19.00 -3.02
N CYS A 201 11.84 18.25 -2.43
CA CYS A 201 10.91 18.83 -1.45
C CYS A 201 11.66 19.38 -0.21
N PRO A 202 11.06 20.29 0.57
CA PRO A 202 11.74 20.91 1.72
C PRO A 202 12.33 19.91 2.73
N SER A 203 11.64 18.79 2.97
CA SER A 203 12.13 17.73 3.87
C SER A 203 13.36 17.00 3.32
N CYS A 204 13.45 16.79 2.01
CA CYS A 204 14.65 16.21 1.40
C CYS A 204 15.82 17.18 1.38
N LEU A 205 15.58 18.46 1.08
CA LEU A 205 16.62 19.50 1.10
C LEU A 205 17.21 19.68 2.50
N ASP A 206 16.36 19.73 3.53
CA ASP A 206 16.82 19.78 4.93
C ASP A 206 17.69 18.56 5.30
N ARG A 207 17.27 17.36 4.92
CA ARG A 207 18.06 16.13 5.16
C ARG A 207 19.36 16.10 4.36
N ALA A 208 19.35 16.57 3.11
CA ALA A 208 20.53 16.68 2.27
C ALA A 208 21.56 17.64 2.89
N ALA A 209 21.11 18.83 3.32
CA ALA A 209 21.96 19.81 4.01
C ALA A 209 22.59 19.23 5.28
N LYS A 210 21.81 18.50 6.10
CA LYS A 210 22.31 17.80 7.30
C LYS A 210 23.33 16.71 6.98
N ALA A 211 23.29 16.14 5.76
CA ALA A 211 24.26 15.17 5.27
C ALA A 211 25.46 15.81 4.53
N GLY A 212 25.52 17.15 4.45
CA GLY A 212 26.58 17.86 3.73
C GLY A 212 26.42 17.86 2.20
N VAL A 213 25.24 17.53 1.69
CA VAL A 213 24.91 17.54 0.25
C VAL A 213 24.24 18.87 -0.10
N ASN A 214 24.78 19.59 -1.11
CA ASN A 214 24.11 20.78 -1.64
C ASN A 214 22.95 20.37 -2.56
N GLY A 215 21.72 20.69 -2.14
CA GLY A 215 20.50 20.47 -2.93
C GLY A 215 19.93 21.74 -3.56
N ALA A 216 20.62 22.88 -3.43
CA ALA A 216 20.27 24.16 -4.04
C ALA A 216 20.99 24.38 -5.37
#